data_AF-A0AAD4N4D1-F1
#
_entry.id   AF-A0AAD4N4D1-F1
#
_cell.length_a   1.000
_cell.length_b   1.000
_cell.length_c   1.000
_cell.angle_alpha   90.00
_cell.angle_beta   90.00
_cell.angle_gamma   90.00
#
_symmetry.space_group_name_H-M   'P 1'
#
loop_
_entity.id
_entity.type
_entity.pdbx_description
1 polymer ?
#
loop_
_entity_poly.entity_id
_entity_poly.type
_entity_poly.pdbx_seq_one_letter_code
_entity_poly.pdbx_strand_id
1 'polypeptide(L)'
;MFKILTLECIFVLRLLFGSLMDATISDSFRQFIRSRYGRNVADLLARDDLGDVGSYGGGDHVAGQKTSKYPVIFVHGMLTSAGTTQTMASFFQSSGGYSEEELYATTFGPRGSLVISGAMDCQYSQTIRYMIIAVSEYTNSPVNVIAYSMGVPVSRKAILGGNCVEGGDLGRGTLTQYVNTFLGVAGPNNGALGCSLPLASFLTTCNSINGLRCGSAFLSDINSRQHYEGQYVYAIQSTGDITVGTTVCGAQTSVIPGANYILTFEGLSHIQVCTLTGEQQFNLVTKHSVN
;
A
#
# COMPACT_ATOMS: atom_id res chain seq x y z
N MET A 1 -21.63 -45.34 -11.99
CA MET A 1 -21.14 -44.41 -13.04
C MET A 1 -21.38 -42.92 -12.72
N PHE A 2 -21.95 -42.58 -11.55
CA PHE A 2 -22.33 -41.19 -11.20
C PHE A 2 -21.32 -40.43 -10.31
N LYS A 3 -20.14 -41.00 -10.02
CA LYS A 3 -19.11 -40.37 -9.17
C LYS A 3 -17.97 -39.69 -9.94
N ILE A 4 -17.90 -39.86 -11.27
CA ILE A 4 -16.84 -39.29 -12.10
C ILE A 4 -17.23 -37.91 -12.65
N LEU A 5 -18.53 -37.64 -12.88
CA LEU A 5 -18.98 -36.36 -13.46
C LEU A 5 -18.89 -35.16 -12.51
N THR A 6 -18.80 -35.36 -11.19
CA THR A 6 -18.76 -34.26 -10.22
C THR A 6 -17.36 -33.67 -10.04
N LEU A 7 -16.29 -34.45 -10.25
CA LEU A 7 -14.92 -33.96 -10.09
C LEU A 7 -14.47 -33.11 -11.28
N GLU A 8 -14.84 -33.52 -12.49
CA GLU A 8 -14.57 -32.80 -13.74
C GLU A 8 -15.25 -31.42 -13.77
N CYS A 9 -16.49 -31.31 -13.28
CA CYS A 9 -17.20 -30.02 -13.18
C CYS A 9 -16.53 -29.04 -12.21
N ILE A 10 -15.94 -29.50 -11.11
CA ILE A 10 -15.23 -28.64 -10.15
C ILE A 10 -13.93 -28.11 -10.75
N PHE A 11 -13.23 -28.93 -11.54
CA PHE A 11 -11.99 -28.53 -12.21
C PHE A 11 -12.24 -27.55 -13.36
N VAL A 12 -13.32 -27.75 -14.13
CA VAL A 12 -13.74 -26.85 -15.22
C VAL A 12 -14.28 -25.51 -14.67
N LEU A 13 -14.94 -25.48 -13.52
CA LEU A 13 -15.39 -24.22 -12.90
C LEU A 13 -14.23 -23.33 -12.44
N ARG A 14 -13.11 -23.93 -11.98
CA ARG A 14 -11.88 -23.19 -11.63
C ARG A 14 -11.13 -22.62 -12.85
N LEU A 15 -11.39 -23.12 -14.05
CA LEU A 15 -10.77 -22.64 -15.28
C LEU A 15 -11.56 -21.51 -15.94
N LEU A 16 -12.85 -21.36 -15.62
CA LEU A 16 -13.74 -20.35 -16.21
C LEU A 16 -13.88 -19.07 -15.38
N PHE A 17 -13.56 -19.14 -14.09
CA PHE A 17 -13.39 -18.00 -13.22
C PHE A 17 -11.92 -17.97 -12.82
N GLY A 18 -11.18 -16.94 -13.24
CA GLY A 18 -9.81 -16.74 -12.76
C GLY A 18 -9.77 -16.89 -11.24
N SER A 19 -8.70 -17.49 -10.71
CA SER A 19 -8.57 -17.70 -9.27
C SER A 19 -8.83 -16.37 -8.56
N LEU A 20 -9.94 -16.31 -7.83
CA LEU A 20 -10.16 -15.22 -6.90
C LEU A 20 -9.05 -15.39 -5.86
N MET A 21 -8.19 -14.38 -5.75
CA MET A 21 -7.18 -14.33 -4.70
C MET A 21 -7.89 -14.58 -3.38
N ASP A 22 -7.46 -15.58 -2.63
CA ASP A 22 -8.04 -15.81 -1.32
C ASP A 22 -7.81 -14.55 -0.48
N ALA A 23 -8.87 -14.02 0.12
CA ALA A 23 -8.80 -12.78 0.88
C ALA A 23 -8.29 -13.01 2.30
N THR A 24 -7.29 -13.88 2.39
CA THR A 24 -6.52 -14.21 3.57
C THR A 24 -5.07 -14.41 3.17
N ILE A 25 -4.14 -14.07 4.05
CA ILE A 25 -2.74 -14.45 3.83
C ILE A 25 -2.60 -15.97 3.91
N SER A 26 -1.72 -16.54 3.10
CA SER A 26 -1.44 -17.98 3.12
C SER A 26 -1.02 -18.47 4.52
N ASP A 27 -1.33 -19.73 4.82
CA ASP A 27 -0.94 -20.37 6.09
C ASP A 27 0.58 -20.37 6.30
N SER A 28 1.35 -20.58 5.23
CA SER A 28 2.82 -20.54 5.26
C SER A 28 3.34 -19.15 5.64
N PHE A 29 2.80 -18.09 5.03
CA PHE A 29 3.20 -16.71 5.37
C PHE A 29 2.76 -16.35 6.80
N ARG A 30 1.53 -16.72 7.20
CA ARG A 30 1.05 -16.51 8.57
C ARG A 30 1.92 -17.23 9.60
N GLN A 31 2.30 -18.47 9.34
CA GLN A 31 3.15 -19.25 10.23
C GLN A 31 4.55 -18.65 10.33
N PHE A 32 5.11 -18.16 9.21
CA PHE A 32 6.36 -17.43 9.19
C PHE A 32 6.29 -16.18 10.09
N ILE A 33 5.28 -15.32 9.89
CA ILE A 33 5.10 -14.10 10.69
C ILE A 33 4.96 -14.46 12.17
N ARG A 34 4.09 -15.43 12.48
CA ARG A 34 3.84 -15.85 13.87
C ARG A 34 5.10 -16.37 14.54
N SER A 35 5.93 -17.12 13.83
CA SER A 35 7.17 -17.69 14.38
C SER A 35 8.26 -16.63 14.58
N ARG A 36 8.30 -15.62 13.70
CA ARG A 36 9.34 -14.58 13.69
C ARG A 36 9.01 -13.37 14.56
N TYR A 37 7.74 -12.94 14.55
CA TYR A 37 7.26 -11.69 15.14
C TYR A 37 6.16 -11.88 16.19
N GLY A 38 5.70 -13.12 16.38
CA GLY A 38 4.67 -13.47 17.36
C GLY A 38 3.23 -13.37 16.82
N ARG A 39 2.30 -13.93 17.59
CA ARG A 39 0.87 -14.02 17.22
C ARG A 39 0.24 -12.64 16.95
N ASN A 40 0.55 -11.64 17.76
CA ASN A 40 -0.07 -10.32 17.64
C ASN A 40 0.26 -9.65 16.29
N VAL A 41 1.48 -9.81 15.78
CA VAL A 41 1.85 -9.28 14.46
C VAL A 41 1.22 -10.11 13.35
N ALA A 42 1.13 -11.43 13.53
CA ALA A 42 0.43 -12.29 12.58
C ALA A 42 -1.05 -11.89 12.44
N ASP A 43 -1.74 -11.64 13.55
CA ASP A 43 -3.16 -11.22 13.51
C ASP A 43 -3.32 -9.79 13.00
N LEU A 44 -2.38 -8.88 13.34
CA LEU A 44 -2.33 -7.52 12.81
C LEU A 44 -2.23 -7.49 11.28
N LEU A 45 -1.41 -8.38 10.70
CA LEU A 45 -1.21 -8.44 9.25
C LEU A 45 -2.26 -9.30 8.53
N ALA A 46 -2.72 -10.40 9.13
CA ALA A 46 -3.67 -11.31 8.48
C ALA A 46 -5.05 -10.66 8.29
N ARG A 47 -5.49 -9.87 9.28
CA ARG A 47 -6.81 -9.22 9.25
C ARG A 47 -7.98 -10.16 8.95
N ASP A 48 -7.94 -11.40 9.45
CA ASP A 48 -9.06 -12.36 9.36
C ASP A 48 -10.37 -11.78 9.88
N ASP A 49 -10.26 -10.81 10.79
CA ASP A 49 -11.35 -10.06 11.36
C ASP A 49 -12.16 -9.29 10.29
N LEU A 50 -11.62 -9.08 9.09
CA LEU A 50 -12.28 -8.37 8.01
C LEU A 50 -12.88 -9.24 6.91
N GLY A 51 -12.62 -10.55 6.90
CA GLY A 51 -13.00 -11.41 5.77
C GLY A 51 -12.42 -10.88 4.45
N ASP A 52 -13.27 -10.75 3.43
CA ASP A 52 -12.87 -10.45 2.04
C ASP A 52 -12.08 -9.14 1.85
N VAL A 53 -12.16 -8.22 2.82
CA VAL A 53 -11.44 -6.95 2.79
C VAL A 53 -10.22 -6.94 3.71
N GLY A 54 -9.78 -8.08 4.22
CA GLY A 54 -8.67 -8.22 5.16
C GLY A 54 -7.31 -8.01 4.56
N SER A 55 -6.66 -9.09 4.12
CA SER A 55 -5.31 -9.11 3.58
C SER A 55 -5.17 -10.25 2.59
N TYR A 56 -4.16 -10.23 1.74
CA TYR A 56 -3.84 -11.35 0.86
C TYR A 56 -2.34 -11.46 0.63
N GLY A 57 -1.93 -12.63 0.15
CA GLY A 57 -0.57 -12.88 -0.34
C GLY A 57 0.12 -14.08 0.30
N GLY A 58 1.24 -14.44 -0.30
CA GLY A 58 2.11 -15.53 0.14
C GLY A 58 1.90 -16.85 -0.59
N GLY A 59 0.75 -17.05 -1.25
CA GLY A 59 0.46 -18.20 -2.11
C GLY A 59 0.96 -19.54 -1.53
N ASP A 60 1.57 -20.35 -2.39
CA ASP A 60 2.25 -21.59 -2.00
C ASP A 60 3.75 -21.39 -1.71
N HIS A 61 4.17 -20.14 -1.44
CA HIS A 61 5.58 -19.78 -1.29
C HIS A 61 6.22 -20.49 -0.09
N VAL A 62 7.53 -20.73 -0.20
CA VAL A 62 8.33 -21.31 0.88
C VAL A 62 9.22 -20.24 1.48
N ALA A 63 9.02 -19.96 2.77
CA ALA A 63 9.77 -18.95 3.50
C ALA A 63 11.29 -19.04 3.30
N GLY A 64 11.92 -17.90 3.00
CA GLY A 64 13.36 -17.76 2.80
C GLY A 64 13.83 -18.08 1.38
N GLN A 65 12.96 -18.56 0.49
CA GLN A 65 13.26 -18.70 -0.93
C GLN A 65 13.04 -17.39 -1.66
N LYS A 66 13.80 -17.17 -2.74
CA LYS A 66 13.63 -15.98 -3.58
C LYS A 66 12.49 -16.19 -4.58
N THR A 67 11.57 -15.23 -4.67
CA THR A 67 10.56 -15.19 -5.72
C THR A 67 11.17 -14.89 -7.10
N SER A 68 10.44 -15.18 -8.17
CA SER A 68 10.91 -14.95 -9.54
C SER A 68 11.01 -13.46 -9.90
N LYS A 69 10.11 -12.66 -9.31
CA LYS A 69 10.05 -11.20 -9.42
C LYS A 69 10.11 -10.57 -8.03
N TYR A 70 10.46 -9.28 -7.98
CA TYR A 70 10.33 -8.53 -6.73
C TYR A 70 8.86 -8.53 -6.28
N PRO A 71 8.55 -8.96 -5.05
CA PRO A 71 7.20 -8.93 -4.52
C PRO A 71 6.65 -7.50 -4.53
N VAL A 72 5.35 -7.36 -4.74
CA VAL A 72 4.65 -6.08 -4.74
C VAL A 72 3.70 -6.03 -3.55
N ILE A 73 3.85 -4.99 -2.73
CA ILE A 73 2.95 -4.67 -1.63
C ILE A 73 2.06 -3.50 -2.05
N PHE A 74 0.76 -3.73 -2.10
CA PHE A 74 -0.23 -2.68 -2.34
C PHE A 74 -0.71 -2.09 -1.01
N VAL A 75 -0.71 -0.77 -0.90
CA VAL A 75 -1.14 -0.05 0.30
C VAL A 75 -2.32 0.85 -0.03
N HIS A 76 -3.47 0.50 0.52
CA HIS A 76 -4.74 1.18 0.25
C HIS A 76 -4.81 2.60 0.83
N GLY A 77 -5.81 3.37 0.39
CA GLY A 77 -6.08 4.73 0.85
C GLY A 77 -7.11 4.81 1.98
N MET A 78 -7.54 6.02 2.31
CA MET A 78 -8.65 6.25 3.23
C MET A 78 -9.95 5.62 2.67
N LEU A 79 -10.82 5.08 3.55
CA LEU A 79 -12.10 4.45 3.20
C LEU A 79 -12.02 3.25 2.24
N THR A 80 -10.82 2.71 2.03
CA THR A 80 -10.57 1.54 1.19
C THR A 80 -9.84 0.47 2.01
N SER A 81 -9.48 -0.64 1.40
CA SER A 81 -8.89 -1.80 2.08
C SER A 81 -7.95 -2.57 1.15
N ALA A 82 -7.24 -3.57 1.67
CA ALA A 82 -6.50 -4.53 0.84
C ALA A 82 -7.38 -5.09 -0.29
N GLY A 83 -8.64 -5.45 0.00
CA GLY A 83 -9.59 -5.95 -1.00
C GLY A 83 -9.74 -5.02 -2.21
N THR A 84 -9.74 -3.70 -2.02
CA THR A 84 -9.84 -2.74 -3.12
C THR A 84 -8.62 -2.72 -4.06
N THR A 85 -7.47 -3.18 -3.56
CA THR A 85 -6.24 -3.27 -4.36
C THR A 85 -6.16 -4.55 -5.20
N GLN A 86 -7.06 -5.52 -4.98
CA GLN A 86 -7.07 -6.78 -5.73
C GLN A 86 -7.23 -6.55 -7.23
N THR A 87 -7.96 -5.52 -7.66
CA THR A 87 -8.07 -5.19 -9.10
C THR A 87 -6.71 -4.89 -9.71
N MET A 88 -5.83 -4.18 -9.00
CA MET A 88 -4.46 -3.92 -9.47
C MET A 88 -3.59 -5.17 -9.36
N ALA A 89 -3.74 -5.97 -8.30
CA ALA A 89 -3.04 -7.25 -8.17
C ALA A 89 -3.40 -8.19 -9.35
N SER A 90 -4.67 -8.33 -9.69
CA SER A 90 -5.13 -9.10 -10.85
C SER A 90 -4.61 -8.56 -12.18
N PHE A 91 -4.41 -7.24 -12.31
CA PHE A 91 -3.72 -6.66 -13.45
C PHE A 91 -2.26 -7.13 -13.52
N PHE A 92 -1.52 -7.11 -12.39
CA PHE A 92 -0.15 -7.62 -12.32
C PHE A 92 -0.06 -9.12 -12.65
N GLN A 93 -1.05 -9.92 -12.24
CA GLN A 93 -1.12 -11.34 -12.60
C GLN A 93 -1.36 -11.52 -14.10
N SER A 94 -2.43 -10.94 -14.62
CA SER A 94 -2.88 -11.15 -16.01
C SER A 94 -1.94 -10.54 -17.04
N SER A 95 -1.41 -9.34 -16.78
CA SER A 95 -0.58 -8.58 -17.72
C SER A 95 0.92 -8.74 -17.47
N GLY A 96 1.30 -8.96 -16.21
CA GLY A 96 2.69 -9.06 -15.78
C GLY A 96 3.17 -10.48 -15.45
N GLY A 97 2.28 -11.47 -15.46
CA GLY A 97 2.57 -12.85 -15.09
C GLY A 97 3.02 -13.02 -13.64
N TYR A 98 2.65 -12.10 -12.74
CA TYR A 98 2.92 -12.23 -11.31
C TYR A 98 2.11 -13.40 -10.72
N SER A 99 2.67 -14.08 -9.72
CA SER A 99 1.95 -15.12 -8.97
C SER A 99 1.41 -14.59 -7.64
N GLU A 100 0.57 -15.39 -6.97
CA GLU A 100 0.05 -15.09 -5.63
C GLU A 100 1.14 -15.03 -4.56
N GLU A 101 2.29 -15.64 -4.84
CA GLU A 101 3.50 -15.60 -3.99
C GLU A 101 4.23 -14.24 -4.06
N GLU A 102 3.86 -13.40 -5.03
CA GLU A 102 4.55 -12.15 -5.34
C GLU A 102 3.67 -10.92 -5.08
N LEU A 103 2.38 -11.10 -4.74
CA LEU A 103 1.42 -10.01 -4.59
C LEU A 103 0.83 -10.01 -3.18
N TYR A 104 0.92 -8.86 -2.51
CA TYR A 104 0.63 -8.74 -1.10
C TYR A 104 -0.14 -7.47 -0.80
N ALA A 105 -1.06 -7.52 0.15
CA ALA A 105 -1.63 -6.33 0.77
C ALA A 105 -2.15 -6.66 2.17
N THR A 106 -2.24 -5.62 3.01
CA THR A 106 -2.88 -5.71 4.31
C THR A 106 -3.72 -4.47 4.57
N THR A 107 -4.85 -4.64 5.24
CA THR A 107 -5.69 -3.50 5.64
C THR A 107 -5.19 -2.91 6.94
N PHE A 108 -4.77 -1.64 6.90
CA PHE A 108 -4.48 -0.87 8.11
C PHE A 108 -5.73 -0.16 8.61
N GLY A 109 -5.76 0.09 9.92
CA GLY A 109 -6.85 0.80 10.58
C GLY A 109 -8.11 -0.02 10.87
N PRO A 110 -9.10 0.60 11.55
CA PRO A 110 -10.25 -0.10 12.08
C PRO A 110 -11.18 -0.65 10.98
N ARG A 111 -11.94 -1.70 11.33
CA ARG A 111 -12.83 -2.44 10.43
C ARG A 111 -13.91 -1.55 9.81
N GLY A 112 -13.97 -1.48 8.47
CA GLY A 112 -15.18 -1.15 7.68
C GLY A 112 -16.04 0.01 8.17
N SER A 113 -15.48 0.94 8.95
CA SER A 113 -16.24 1.91 9.71
C SER A 113 -16.13 3.25 9.02
N LEU A 114 -17.28 3.82 8.70
CA LEU A 114 -17.43 5.23 8.34
C LEU A 114 -16.96 6.19 9.46
N VAL A 115 -16.63 5.66 10.65
CA VAL A 115 -15.95 6.42 11.71
C VAL A 115 -14.47 6.50 11.36
N ILE A 116 -14.14 7.54 10.59
CA ILE A 116 -12.78 7.99 10.31
C ILE A 116 -12.21 8.53 11.63
N SER A 117 -11.78 7.66 12.54
CA SER A 117 -11.12 8.12 13.78
C SER A 117 -9.63 8.38 13.57
N GLY A 118 -9.00 7.79 12.56
CA GLY A 118 -7.56 7.93 12.38
C GLY A 118 -7.21 9.07 11.46
N ALA A 119 -6.46 10.02 12.01
CA ALA A 119 -5.43 10.67 11.23
C ALA A 119 -4.33 9.63 10.87
N MET A 120 -3.13 10.01 10.47
CA MET A 120 -2.07 9.04 10.17
C MET A 120 -1.48 8.44 11.45
N ASP A 121 -2.30 7.65 12.15
CA ASP A 121 -1.97 7.03 13.42
C ASP A 121 -0.76 6.10 13.28
N CYS A 122 0.08 6.07 14.30
CA CYS A 122 1.34 5.32 14.33
C CYS A 122 1.13 3.84 14.03
N GLN A 123 0.00 3.28 14.49
CA GLN A 123 -0.37 1.90 14.22
C GLN A 123 -0.52 1.62 12.72
N TYR A 124 -0.96 2.58 11.91
CA TYR A 124 -1.12 2.39 10.46
C TYR A 124 0.25 2.22 9.80
N SER A 125 1.19 3.10 10.13
CA SER A 125 2.57 2.98 9.67
C SER A 125 3.27 1.75 10.25
N GLN A 126 2.91 1.32 11.47
CA GLN A 126 3.44 0.10 12.07
C GLN A 126 2.98 -1.15 11.30
N THR A 127 1.70 -1.24 10.93
CA THR A 127 1.17 -2.33 10.10
C THR A 127 1.94 -2.42 8.78
N ILE A 128 2.09 -1.29 8.07
CA ILE A 128 2.81 -1.28 6.78
C ILE A 128 4.30 -1.59 6.94
N ARG A 129 4.93 -1.11 8.03
CA ARG A 129 6.33 -1.43 8.33
C ARG A 129 6.53 -2.93 8.54
N TYR A 130 5.68 -3.57 9.35
CA TYR A 130 5.74 -5.01 9.53
C TYR A 130 5.49 -5.76 8.23
N MET A 131 4.55 -5.29 7.39
CA MET A 131 4.30 -5.92 6.09
C MET A 131 5.54 -5.88 5.18
N ILE A 132 6.19 -4.72 5.06
CA ILE A 132 7.41 -4.57 4.24
C ILE A 132 8.50 -5.51 4.70
N ILE A 133 8.80 -5.53 6.01
CA ILE A 133 9.86 -6.37 6.56
C ILE A 133 9.48 -7.85 6.41
N ALA A 134 8.25 -8.23 6.77
CA ALA A 134 7.82 -9.63 6.72
C ALA A 134 7.85 -10.19 5.31
N VAL A 135 7.31 -9.48 4.31
CA VAL A 135 7.35 -9.92 2.91
C VAL A 135 8.79 -9.99 2.42
N SER A 136 9.63 -9.00 2.73
CA SER A 136 11.02 -9.00 2.28
C SER A 136 11.83 -10.17 2.85
N GLU A 137 11.69 -10.46 4.15
CA GLU A 137 12.33 -11.63 4.77
C GLU A 137 11.73 -12.95 4.29
N TYR A 138 10.40 -13.02 4.14
CA TYR A 138 9.69 -14.23 3.71
C TYR A 138 10.10 -14.66 2.31
N THR A 139 10.31 -13.69 1.41
CA THR A 139 10.67 -13.91 0.01
C THR A 139 12.16 -13.72 -0.27
N ASN A 140 12.97 -13.51 0.77
CA ASN A 140 14.41 -13.23 0.67
C ASN A 140 14.75 -12.24 -0.46
N SER A 141 13.98 -11.15 -0.55
CA SER A 141 14.01 -10.22 -1.67
C SER A 141 13.57 -8.82 -1.23
N PRO A 142 14.16 -7.74 -1.76
CA PRO A 142 13.55 -6.41 -1.67
C PRO A 142 12.14 -6.41 -2.27
N VAL A 143 11.28 -5.53 -1.77
CA VAL A 143 9.90 -5.40 -2.23
C VAL A 143 9.71 -4.14 -3.06
N ASN A 144 8.71 -4.16 -3.92
CA ASN A 144 8.11 -2.98 -4.49
C ASN A 144 6.88 -2.59 -3.67
N VAL A 145 6.68 -1.29 -3.45
CA VAL A 145 5.53 -0.77 -2.70
C VAL A 145 4.76 0.18 -3.61
N ILE A 146 3.46 -0.09 -3.81
CA ILE A 146 2.54 0.79 -4.52
C ILE A 146 1.50 1.27 -3.53
N ALA A 147 1.53 2.56 -3.21
CA ALA A 147 0.66 3.15 -2.21
C ALA A 147 -0.31 4.15 -2.86
N TYR A 148 -1.56 4.18 -2.38
CA TYR A 148 -2.62 5.02 -2.93
C TYR A 148 -3.13 6.03 -1.91
N SER A 149 -3.33 7.28 -2.34
CA SER A 149 -3.97 8.30 -1.51
C SER A 149 -3.30 8.40 -0.13
N MET A 150 -4.06 8.40 0.96
CA MET A 150 -3.55 8.39 2.34
C MET A 150 -2.52 7.28 2.63
N GLY A 151 -2.56 6.16 1.91
CA GLY A 151 -1.57 5.09 2.03
C GLY A 151 -0.15 5.55 1.69
N VAL A 152 0.01 6.59 0.86
CA VAL A 152 1.33 7.13 0.49
C VAL A 152 2.05 7.74 1.70
N PRO A 153 1.54 8.80 2.36
CA PRO A 153 2.20 9.33 3.56
C PRO A 153 2.33 8.31 4.70
N VAL A 154 1.36 7.40 4.87
CA VAL A 154 1.45 6.30 5.86
C VAL A 154 2.63 5.36 5.56
N SER A 155 2.82 4.97 4.30
CA SER A 155 3.92 4.10 3.87
C SER A 155 5.26 4.80 3.96
N ARG A 156 5.32 6.09 3.62
CA ARG A 156 6.52 6.91 3.80
C ARG A 156 6.93 6.94 5.27
N LYS A 157 6.00 7.18 6.20
CA LYS A 157 6.32 7.11 7.64
C LYS A 157 6.75 5.70 8.07
N ALA A 158 6.13 4.64 7.55
CA ALA A 158 6.52 3.25 7.81
C ALA A 158 7.98 2.96 7.39
N ILE A 159 8.39 3.47 6.23
CA ILE A 159 9.74 3.30 5.68
C ILE A 159 10.75 4.19 6.43
N LEU A 160 10.38 5.42 6.79
CA LEU A 160 11.24 6.32 7.56
C LEU A 160 11.59 5.75 8.94
N GLY A 161 10.59 5.16 9.61
CA GLY A 161 10.71 4.65 10.98
C GLY A 161 10.73 5.78 12.03
N GLY A 162 11.34 5.47 13.17
CA GLY A 162 11.48 6.37 14.32
C GLY A 162 10.17 6.66 15.06
N ASN A 163 10.21 7.69 15.90
CA ASN A 163 9.08 8.09 16.74
C ASN A 163 7.93 8.64 15.89
N CYS A 164 6.70 8.28 16.23
CA CYS A 164 5.50 8.89 15.67
C CYS A 164 5.19 10.21 16.39
N VAL A 165 4.57 11.15 15.68
CA VAL A 165 4.37 12.52 16.19
C VAL A 165 3.29 12.61 17.27
N GLU A 166 2.31 11.69 17.28
CA GLU A 166 1.37 11.52 18.40
C GLU A 166 1.81 10.50 19.46
N GLY A 167 3.03 9.96 19.33
CA GLY A 167 3.57 8.94 20.22
C GLY A 167 3.57 7.53 19.62
N GLY A 168 4.43 6.66 20.18
CA GLY A 168 4.76 5.35 19.61
C GLY A 168 6.09 5.36 18.86
N ASP A 169 6.63 4.17 18.59
CA ASP A 169 7.93 3.98 17.95
C ASP A 169 7.83 2.91 16.86
N LEU A 170 8.28 3.26 15.65
CA LEU A 170 8.37 2.36 14.51
C LEU A 170 9.74 1.66 14.45
N GLY A 171 10.58 1.81 15.48
CA GLY A 171 11.91 1.27 15.53
C GLY A 171 12.91 2.12 14.74
N ARG A 172 14.19 1.75 14.87
CA ARG A 172 15.31 2.54 14.33
C ARG A 172 15.57 2.21 12.87
N GLY A 173 16.06 3.21 12.13
CA GLY A 173 16.55 3.04 10.77
C GLY A 173 15.44 3.01 9.71
N THR A 174 15.82 3.45 8.51
CA THR A 174 14.93 3.43 7.35
C THR A 174 14.85 2.03 6.76
N LEU A 175 13.74 1.71 6.09
CA LEU A 175 13.60 0.46 5.33
C LEU A 175 14.10 0.58 3.88
N THR A 176 14.89 1.60 3.55
CA THR A 176 15.32 1.89 2.18
C THR A 176 15.95 0.68 1.48
N GLN A 177 16.73 -0.13 2.22
CA GLN A 177 17.35 -1.35 1.67
C GLN A 177 16.36 -2.49 1.39
N TYR A 178 15.19 -2.48 2.03
CA TYR A 178 14.13 -3.48 1.83
C TYR A 178 13.20 -3.10 0.68
N VAL A 179 13.25 -1.85 0.19
CA VAL A 179 12.35 -1.37 -0.86
C VAL A 179 13.15 -1.10 -2.14
N ASN A 180 12.92 -1.91 -3.17
CA ASN A 180 13.45 -1.68 -4.50
C ASN A 180 12.78 -0.45 -5.12
N THR A 181 11.46 -0.48 -5.30
CA THR A 181 10.70 0.64 -5.86
C THR A 181 9.57 1.06 -4.94
N PHE A 182 9.49 2.35 -4.63
CA PHE A 182 8.33 2.98 -4.01
C PHE A 182 7.59 3.82 -5.04
N LEU A 183 6.30 3.55 -5.21
CA LEU A 183 5.41 4.32 -6.08
C LEU A 183 4.24 4.88 -5.26
N GLY A 184 4.16 6.20 -5.17
CA GLY A 184 2.99 6.88 -4.59
C GLY A 184 2.01 7.33 -5.68
N VAL A 185 0.74 6.93 -5.59
CA VAL A 185 -0.30 7.33 -6.54
C VAL A 185 -1.31 8.23 -5.82
N ALA A 186 -1.42 9.48 -6.27
CA ALA A 186 -2.30 10.50 -5.71
C ALA A 186 -2.12 10.71 -4.18
N GLY A 187 -0.89 10.70 -3.68
CA GLY A 187 -0.59 10.75 -2.25
C GLY A 187 -0.51 12.17 -1.67
N PRO A 188 -1.23 12.55 -0.61
CA PRO A 188 -1.18 13.89 -0.01
C PRO A 188 0.10 14.14 0.81
N ASN A 189 1.24 14.31 0.15
CA ASN A 189 2.58 14.45 0.76
C ASN A 189 2.87 15.85 1.33
N ASN A 190 2.20 16.89 0.85
CA ASN A 190 2.40 18.28 1.30
C ASN A 190 1.11 18.94 1.83
N GLY A 191 0.07 18.14 2.00
CA GLY A 191 -1.26 18.59 2.43
C GLY A 191 -2.34 17.89 1.63
N ALA A 192 -3.59 18.27 1.83
CA ALA A 192 -4.70 17.88 0.96
C ALA A 192 -5.64 19.06 0.77
N LEU A 193 -6.23 19.21 -0.43
CA LEU A 193 -7.15 20.29 -0.75
C LEU A 193 -8.32 20.30 0.24
N GLY A 194 -8.88 19.13 0.52
CA GLY A 194 -9.91 18.96 1.54
C GLY A 194 -9.51 19.53 2.90
N CYS A 195 -8.27 19.36 3.34
CA CYS A 195 -7.76 19.87 4.62
C CYS A 195 -7.37 21.36 4.62
N SER A 196 -7.39 22.02 3.46
CA SER A 196 -7.14 23.47 3.35
C SER A 196 -8.40 24.32 3.53
N LEU A 197 -9.59 23.69 3.53
CA LEU A 197 -10.87 24.39 3.66
C LEU A 197 -11.14 24.79 5.12
N PRO A 198 -11.76 25.96 5.39
CA PRO A 198 -11.96 26.47 6.76
C PRO A 198 -12.64 25.49 7.73
N LEU A 199 -13.62 24.71 7.25
CA LEU A 199 -14.37 23.75 8.05
C LEU A 199 -13.69 22.38 8.19
N ALA A 200 -12.61 22.13 7.45
CA ALA A 200 -11.95 20.84 7.48
C ALA A 200 -11.16 20.59 8.78
N SER A 201 -10.88 21.65 9.55
CA SER A 201 -10.20 21.55 10.85
C SER A 201 -10.98 20.72 11.89
N PHE A 202 -12.28 20.48 11.67
CA PHE A 202 -13.10 19.59 12.50
C PHE A 202 -12.94 18.11 12.15
N LEU A 203 -12.31 17.79 11.00
CA LEU A 203 -12.00 16.43 10.60
C LEU A 203 -10.70 15.99 11.27
N THR A 204 -10.74 14.85 11.96
CA THR A 204 -9.57 14.24 12.61
C THR A 204 -8.39 14.11 11.65
N THR A 205 -8.61 13.70 10.41
CA THR A 205 -7.56 13.54 9.39
C THR A 205 -6.92 14.86 8.93
N CYS A 206 -7.44 16.01 9.34
CA CYS A 206 -6.90 17.34 9.01
C CYS A 206 -6.33 18.07 10.23
N ASN A 207 -5.99 17.36 11.31
CA ASN A 207 -5.36 17.95 12.48
C ASN A 207 -3.88 18.34 12.22
N SER A 208 -3.30 19.17 13.09
CA SER A 208 -1.92 19.69 12.96
C SER A 208 -0.82 18.79 13.53
N ILE A 209 -1.17 17.69 14.18
CA ILE A 209 -0.23 16.72 14.73
C ILE A 209 0.00 15.64 13.66
N ASN A 210 -0.95 14.73 13.52
CA ASN A 210 -0.85 13.58 12.62
C ASN A 210 -1.82 13.61 11.44
N GLY A 211 -2.40 14.77 11.13
CA GLY A 211 -3.28 14.96 9.98
C GLY A 211 -2.60 15.50 8.73
N LEU A 212 -3.37 15.63 7.65
CA LEU A 212 -2.97 16.11 6.31
C LEU A 212 -3.12 17.63 6.14
N ARG A 213 -3.25 18.36 7.25
CA ARG A 213 -3.15 19.82 7.21
C ARG A 213 -1.73 20.21 6.84
N CYS A 214 -1.59 21.21 5.98
CA CYS A 214 -0.29 21.75 5.61
C CYS A 214 0.53 22.11 6.85
N GLY A 215 1.79 21.67 6.89
CA GLY A 215 2.69 21.90 8.01
C GLY A 215 2.32 21.15 9.29
N SER A 216 1.50 20.10 9.22
CA SER A 216 1.32 19.20 10.36
C SER A 216 2.65 18.56 10.75
N ALA A 217 2.79 18.19 12.03
CA ALA A 217 4.02 17.55 12.51
C ALA A 217 4.34 16.28 11.70
N PHE A 218 3.33 15.49 11.32
CA PHE A 218 3.50 14.29 10.51
C PHE A 218 4.04 14.59 9.12
N LEU A 219 3.45 15.57 8.40
CA LEU A 219 3.93 15.93 7.06
C LEU A 219 5.34 16.53 7.13
N SER A 220 5.64 17.33 8.15
CA SER A 220 6.99 17.83 8.40
C SER A 220 7.99 16.70 8.68
N ASP A 221 7.59 15.68 9.43
CA ASP A 221 8.44 14.54 9.77
C ASP A 221 8.78 13.70 8.53
N ILE A 222 7.78 13.26 7.75
CA ILE A 222 8.02 12.45 6.55
C ILE A 222 8.80 13.21 5.46
N ASN A 223 8.77 14.54 5.47
CA ASN A 223 9.49 15.40 4.52
C ASN A 223 10.83 15.92 5.06
N SER A 224 11.22 15.54 6.28
CA SER A 224 12.50 15.93 6.91
C SER A 224 13.72 15.31 6.22
N ARG A 225 13.50 14.22 5.48
CA ARG A 225 14.50 13.52 4.67
C ARG A 225 13.93 13.29 3.27
N GLN A 226 14.83 13.14 2.30
CA GLN A 226 14.47 12.91 0.90
C GLN A 226 14.94 11.52 0.47
N HIS A 227 14.22 10.92 -0.47
CA HIS A 227 14.64 9.70 -1.17
C HIS A 227 14.96 8.50 -0.26
N TYR A 228 14.30 8.39 0.89
CA TYR A 228 14.49 7.26 1.79
C TYR A 228 13.50 6.12 1.49
N GLU A 229 12.52 6.38 0.62
CA GLU A 229 11.39 5.50 0.35
C GLU A 229 11.81 4.19 -0.36
N GLY A 230 12.89 4.20 -1.15
CA GLY A 230 13.41 3.02 -1.84
C GLY A 230 14.59 3.35 -2.74
N GLN A 231 15.08 2.38 -3.52
CA GLN A 231 16.12 2.62 -4.52
C GLN A 231 15.60 3.43 -5.71
N TYR A 232 14.33 3.22 -6.07
CA TYR A 232 13.59 4.00 -7.04
C TYR A 232 12.33 4.55 -6.38
N VAL A 233 12.08 5.84 -6.56
CA VAL A 233 10.98 6.58 -5.95
C VAL A 233 10.22 7.32 -7.03
N TYR A 234 8.96 6.96 -7.21
CA TYR A 234 8.09 7.52 -8.23
C TYR A 234 6.81 8.08 -7.61
N ALA A 235 6.24 9.07 -8.30
CA ALA A 235 4.90 9.56 -7.99
C ALA A 235 4.04 9.61 -9.25
N ILE A 236 2.76 9.27 -9.13
CA ILE A 236 1.72 9.54 -10.12
C ILE A 236 0.75 10.56 -9.53
N GLN A 237 0.42 11.60 -10.29
CA GLN A 237 -0.57 12.61 -9.92
C GLN A 237 -1.45 12.99 -11.11
N SER A 238 -2.56 13.70 -10.85
CA SER A 238 -3.46 14.18 -11.90
C SER A 238 -3.90 15.61 -11.67
N THR A 239 -4.00 16.40 -12.74
CA THR A 239 -4.54 17.77 -12.67
C THR A 239 -6.03 17.82 -12.32
N GLY A 240 -6.76 16.73 -12.58
CA GLY A 240 -8.19 16.58 -12.26
C GLY A 240 -8.47 16.04 -10.86
N ASP A 241 -7.44 15.76 -10.04
CA ASP A 241 -7.65 15.25 -8.69
C ASP A 241 -8.04 16.37 -7.72
N ILE A 242 -9.36 16.54 -7.53
CA ILE A 242 -9.92 17.50 -6.58
C ILE A 242 -10.00 16.99 -5.14
N THR A 243 -9.64 15.72 -4.87
CA THR A 243 -9.67 15.16 -3.51
C THR A 243 -8.40 15.56 -2.77
N VAL A 244 -7.26 15.25 -3.38
CA VAL A 244 -5.94 15.63 -2.86
C VAL A 244 -5.55 17.02 -3.34
N GLY A 245 -5.95 17.41 -4.55
CA GLY A 245 -5.53 18.65 -5.17
C GLY A 245 -4.13 18.54 -5.75
N THR A 246 -3.81 19.42 -6.70
CA THR A 246 -2.51 19.44 -7.38
C THR A 246 -1.49 20.32 -6.70
N THR A 247 -1.94 21.47 -6.21
CA THR A 247 -1.14 22.44 -5.45
C THR A 247 -1.96 22.91 -4.26
N VAL A 248 -1.42 22.70 -3.06
CA VAL A 248 -2.03 23.10 -1.80
C VAL A 248 -0.95 23.78 -0.96
N CYS A 249 -1.28 24.93 -0.36
CA CYS A 249 -0.35 25.70 0.46
C CYS A 249 0.96 26.09 -0.25
N GLY A 250 0.89 26.35 -1.57
CA GLY A 250 2.04 26.76 -2.37
C GLY A 250 2.99 25.63 -2.75
N ALA A 251 2.67 24.37 -2.44
CA ALA A 251 3.45 23.19 -2.78
C ALA A 251 2.64 22.20 -3.62
N GLN A 252 3.31 21.47 -4.51
CA GLN A 252 2.66 20.36 -5.22
C GLN A 252 2.30 19.27 -4.22
N THR A 253 1.04 18.85 -4.23
CA THR A 253 0.51 18.02 -3.16
C THR A 253 1.09 16.62 -3.16
N SER A 254 1.21 16.03 -4.35
CA SER A 254 1.57 14.62 -4.52
C SER A 254 3.05 14.34 -4.73
N VAL A 255 3.88 15.38 -4.76
CA VAL A 255 5.32 15.25 -4.92
C VAL A 255 5.96 14.61 -3.70
N ILE A 256 6.80 13.61 -3.94
CA ILE A 256 7.69 13.03 -2.94
C ILE A 256 9.06 13.71 -3.06
N PRO A 257 9.58 14.35 -2.00
CA PRO A 257 10.90 14.96 -2.02
C PRO A 257 12.00 13.99 -2.46
N GLY A 258 12.67 14.35 -3.55
CA GLY A 258 13.74 13.53 -4.14
C GLY A 258 13.26 12.41 -5.06
N ALA A 259 11.98 12.34 -5.45
CA ALA A 259 11.50 11.34 -6.42
C ALA A 259 12.35 11.33 -7.71
N ASN A 260 12.64 10.14 -8.24
CA ASN A 260 13.31 9.98 -9.53
C ASN A 260 12.45 10.51 -10.68
N TYR A 261 11.13 10.32 -10.60
CA TYR A 261 10.21 10.81 -11.61
C TYR A 261 8.80 11.03 -11.04
N ILE A 262 8.12 12.06 -11.55
CA ILE A 262 6.73 12.38 -11.23
C ILE A 262 5.94 12.37 -12.53
N LEU A 263 5.07 11.40 -12.69
CA LEU A 263 4.19 11.29 -13.85
C LEU A 263 2.88 12.03 -13.57
N THR A 264 2.55 13.00 -14.42
CA THR A 264 1.34 13.82 -14.29
C THR A 264 0.38 13.53 -15.42
N PHE A 265 -0.85 13.16 -15.06
CA PHE A 265 -1.98 13.02 -15.98
C PHE A 265 -2.84 14.29 -15.98
N GLU A 266 -3.60 14.49 -17.04
CA GLU A 266 -4.57 15.56 -17.13
C GLU A 266 -6.00 15.04 -16.97
N GLY A 267 -6.81 15.73 -16.16
CA GLY A 267 -8.26 15.52 -16.11
C GLY A 267 -8.75 14.25 -15.41
N LEU A 268 -7.87 13.34 -14.95
CA LEU A 268 -8.29 12.17 -14.19
C LEU A 268 -8.72 12.57 -12.78
N SER A 269 -9.89 12.13 -12.33
CA SER A 269 -10.32 12.24 -10.93
C SER A 269 -9.42 11.41 -10.00
N HIS A 270 -9.56 11.61 -8.68
CA HIS A 270 -8.81 10.87 -7.66
C HIS A 270 -8.89 9.34 -7.82
N ILE A 271 -10.10 8.83 -8.05
CA ILE A 271 -10.31 7.39 -8.26
C ILE A 271 -9.72 6.95 -9.59
N GLN A 272 -9.94 7.73 -10.66
CA GLN A 272 -9.44 7.38 -11.99
C GLN A 272 -7.91 7.35 -12.06
N VAL A 273 -7.20 8.30 -11.43
CA VAL A 273 -5.72 8.26 -11.43
C VAL A 273 -5.20 7.04 -10.66
N CYS A 274 -5.92 6.56 -9.63
CA CYS A 274 -5.55 5.34 -8.92
C CYS A 274 -5.82 4.06 -9.72
N THR A 275 -6.95 4.00 -10.46
CA THR A 275 -7.41 2.75 -11.09
C THR A 275 -7.10 2.63 -12.58
N LEU A 276 -7.06 3.73 -13.33
CA LEU A 276 -6.87 3.72 -14.79
C LEU A 276 -5.40 3.80 -15.22
N THR A 277 -4.47 4.01 -14.29
CA THR A 277 -3.04 4.12 -14.58
C THR A 277 -2.26 2.83 -14.34
N GLY A 278 -2.95 1.68 -14.31
CA GLY A 278 -2.36 0.38 -13.94
C GLY A 278 -1.16 -0.02 -14.80
N GLU A 279 -1.19 0.27 -16.11
CA GLU A 279 -0.06 0.03 -17.00
C GLU A 279 1.17 0.86 -16.61
N GLN A 280 0.98 2.15 -16.29
CA GLN A 280 2.09 3.01 -15.87
C GLN A 280 2.61 2.63 -14.49
N GLN A 281 1.72 2.23 -13.57
CA GLN A 281 2.13 1.68 -12.27
C GLN A 281 3.01 0.44 -12.45
N PHE A 282 2.60 -0.48 -13.32
CA PHE A 282 3.37 -1.68 -13.65
C PHE A 282 4.71 -1.36 -14.30
N ASN A 283 4.75 -0.49 -15.32
CA ASN A 283 5.99 -0.14 -16.02
C ASN A 283 6.99 0.58 -15.11
N LEU A 284 6.53 1.51 -14.27
CA LEU A 284 7.38 2.20 -13.30
C LEU A 284 7.98 1.23 -12.28
N VAL A 285 7.21 0.25 -11.83
CA VAL A 285 7.65 -0.67 -10.76
C VAL A 285 8.52 -1.82 -11.28
N THR A 286 8.28 -2.29 -12.50
CA THR A 286 8.94 -3.50 -13.04
C THR A 286 10.04 -3.20 -14.05
N LYS A 287 9.91 -2.10 -14.79
CA LYS A 287 10.85 -1.70 -15.86
C LYS A 287 11.58 -0.41 -15.57
N HIS A 288 11.17 0.31 -14.50
CA HIS A 288 11.67 1.66 -14.19
C HIS A 288 11.50 2.62 -15.39
N SER A 289 10.40 2.45 -16.14
CA SER A 289 10.07 3.17 -17.37
C SER A 289 8.70 3.83 -17.27
N VAL A 290 8.58 5.00 -17.90
CA VAL A 290 7.32 5.75 -18.05
C VAL A 290 6.51 5.31 -19.28
N ASN A 291 7.15 4.56 -20.19
CA ASN A 291 6.58 3.99 -21.42
C ASN A 291 6.63 2.47 -21.39
#